data_AF-A0A2A2WCF6-F1
#
_entry.id   AF-A0A2A2WCF6-F1
#
_cell.length_a   1.000
_cell.length_b   1.000
_cell.length_c   1.000
_cell.angle_alpha   90.00
_cell.angle_beta   90.00
_cell.angle_gamma   90.00
#
_symmetry.space_group_name_H-M   'P 1'
#
loop_
_entity.id
_entity.type
_entity.pdbx_description
1 polymer ?
#
loop_
_entity_poly.entity_id
_entity_poly.type
_entity_poly.pdbx_seq_one_letter_code
_entity_poly.pdbx_strand_id
1 'polypeptide(L)'
;MLLGLSQNDPQYHYFELSFGKRPAEELYDMTSDPGCVNNLAPLAAYAEIKRDLAEQMEPELTAQGDPRILGKGEIFDDHPNGRIDRQQKVYQRPDWDPVKVFDEKFGP
;
A
#
# COMPACT_ATOMS: atom_id res chain seq x y z
N MET A 1 8.68 0.33 -21.23
CA MET A 1 7.65 -0.36 -20.43
C MET A 1 7.91 -1.86 -20.57
N LEU A 2 7.85 -2.64 -19.48
CA LEU A 2 8.28 -4.05 -19.45
C LEU A 2 7.54 -4.98 -20.44
N LEU A 3 6.34 -4.59 -20.90
CA LEU A 3 5.52 -5.36 -21.84
C LEU A 3 5.56 -4.83 -23.29
N GLY A 4 6.25 -3.73 -23.56
CA GLY A 4 6.27 -3.12 -24.90
C GLY A 4 4.92 -2.54 -25.37
N LEU A 5 3.89 -2.52 -24.52
CA LEU A 5 2.57 -2.00 -24.85
C LEU A 5 2.56 -0.46 -24.88
N SER A 6 1.83 0.10 -25.84
CA SER A 6 1.47 1.52 -25.88
C SER A 6 0.20 1.75 -25.05
N GLN A 7 -0.03 2.98 -24.58
CA GLN A 7 -1.28 3.32 -23.86
C GLN A 7 -2.55 3.14 -24.71
N ASN A 8 -2.40 3.23 -26.04
CA ASN A 8 -3.50 3.01 -26.98
C ASN A 8 -3.71 1.53 -27.33
N ASP A 9 -2.89 0.63 -26.78
CA ASP A 9 -3.04 -0.80 -27.02
C ASP A 9 -4.28 -1.32 -26.27
N PRO A 10 -5.17 -2.09 -26.90
CA PRO A 10 -6.33 -2.68 -26.22
C PRO A 10 -5.96 -3.53 -24.99
N GLN A 11 -4.73 -4.08 -24.93
CA GLN A 11 -4.25 -4.87 -23.81
C GLN A 11 -3.62 -4.03 -22.69
N TYR A 12 -3.49 -2.71 -22.87
CA TYR A 12 -2.86 -1.82 -21.90
C TYR A 12 -3.55 -1.83 -20.53
N HIS A 13 -4.88 -2.04 -20.52
CA HIS A 13 -5.64 -2.19 -19.28
C HIS A 13 -5.10 -3.31 -18.36
N TYR A 14 -4.59 -4.42 -18.90
CA TYR A 14 -3.98 -5.47 -18.07
C TYR A 14 -2.67 -5.02 -17.44
N PHE A 15 -1.90 -4.18 -18.14
CA PHE A 15 -0.73 -3.54 -17.56
C PHE A 15 -1.15 -2.61 -16.42
N GLU A 16 -2.20 -1.82 -16.60
CA GLU A 16 -2.69 -0.92 -15.55
C GLU A 16 -3.18 -1.69 -14.31
N LEU A 17 -3.96 -2.75 -14.49
CA LEU A 17 -4.39 -3.61 -13.38
C LEU A 17 -3.21 -4.27 -12.63
N SER A 18 -2.13 -4.61 -13.34
CA SER A 18 -1.01 -5.37 -12.77
C SER A 18 0.11 -4.50 -12.20
N PHE A 19 0.42 -3.38 -12.86
CA PHE A 19 1.60 -2.54 -12.61
C PHE A 19 1.29 -1.05 -12.60
N GLY A 20 0.05 -0.66 -12.90
CA GLY A 20 -0.38 0.73 -12.86
C GLY A 20 -0.34 1.29 -11.43
N LYS A 21 -0.25 2.61 -11.32
CA LYS A 21 -0.40 3.28 -10.03
C LYS A 21 -1.85 3.13 -9.59
N ARG A 22 -2.06 2.64 -8.37
CA ARG A 22 -3.39 2.58 -7.78
C ARG A 22 -3.84 3.98 -7.37
N PRO A 23 -5.14 4.31 -7.54
CA PRO A 23 -5.70 5.53 -6.98
C PRO A 23 -5.64 5.48 -5.44
N ALA A 24 -5.90 6.62 -4.80
CA ALA A 24 -5.89 6.71 -3.34
C ALA A 24 -6.98 5.85 -2.69
N GLU A 25 -8.12 5.65 -3.37
CA GLU A 25 -9.25 4.89 -2.88
C GLU A 25 -9.74 3.89 -3.94
N GLU A 26 -10.11 2.69 -3.48
CA GLU A 26 -10.75 1.66 -4.29
C GLU A 26 -11.97 1.12 -3.55
N LEU A 27 -13.07 0.88 -4.28
CA LEU A 27 -14.31 0.32 -3.75
C LEU A 27 -14.76 -0.80 -4.67
N TYR A 28 -15.10 -1.96 -4.12
CA TYR A 28 -15.48 -3.14 -4.89
C TYR A 28 -16.74 -3.76 -4.30
N ASP A 29 -17.60 -4.28 -5.18
CA ASP A 29 -18.71 -5.13 -4.78
C ASP A 29 -18.27 -6.59 -4.86
N MET A 30 -17.98 -7.19 -3.70
CA MET A 30 -17.51 -8.57 -3.60
C MET A 30 -18.52 -9.61 -4.11
N THR A 31 -19.81 -9.26 -4.21
CA THR A 31 -20.85 -10.20 -4.65
C THR A 31 -20.88 -10.27 -6.18
N SER A 32 -20.85 -9.12 -6.85
CA SER A 32 -20.88 -9.06 -8.32
C SER A 32 -19.48 -9.14 -8.95
N ASP A 33 -18.44 -8.72 -8.23
CA ASP A 33 -17.04 -8.77 -8.64
C ASP A 33 -16.13 -9.34 -7.53
N PRO A 34 -16.13 -10.67 -7.33
CA PRO A 34 -15.26 -11.35 -6.36
C PRO A 34 -13.77 -11.17 -6.63
N GLY A 35 -13.41 -10.76 -7.86
CA GLY A 35 -12.02 -10.55 -8.27
C GLY A 35 -11.48 -9.15 -7.96
N CYS A 36 -12.33 -8.23 -7.48
CA CYS A 36 -11.99 -6.83 -7.23
C CYS A 36 -11.29 -6.17 -8.43
N VAL A 37 -11.83 -6.37 -9.63
CA VAL A 37 -11.24 -5.86 -10.88
C VAL A 37 -11.79 -4.47 -11.22
N ASN A 38 -13.06 -4.23 -10.90
CA ASN A 38 -13.81 -3.03 -11.30
C ASN A 38 -13.93 -2.06 -10.13
N ASN A 39 -13.06 -1.05 -10.09
CA ASN A 39 -13.10 -0.04 -9.05
C ASN A 39 -14.33 0.88 -9.21
N LEU A 40 -15.22 0.85 -8.21
CA LEU A 40 -16.44 1.66 -8.11
C LEU A 40 -16.21 3.01 -7.43
N ALA A 41 -15.06 3.23 -6.77
CA ALA A 41 -14.76 4.46 -6.03
C ALA A 41 -14.87 5.77 -6.84
N PRO A 42 -14.52 5.83 -8.14
CA PRO A 42 -14.66 7.06 -8.91
C PRO A 42 -16.11 7.32 -9.38
N LEU A 43 -17.03 6.36 -9.22
CA LEU A 43 -18.40 6.49 -9.69
C LEU A 43 -19.26 7.25 -8.67
N ALA A 44 -19.84 8.38 -9.09
CA ALA A 44 -20.65 9.24 -8.22
C ALA A 44 -21.83 8.52 -7.55
N ALA A 45 -22.38 7.49 -8.20
CA ALA A 45 -23.47 6.68 -7.65
C ALA A 45 -23.10 5.94 -6.36
N TYR A 46 -21.81 5.73 -6.09
CA TYR A 46 -21.30 5.02 -4.91
C TYR A 46 -20.63 5.94 -3.88
N ALA A 47 -20.73 7.27 -4.07
CA ALA A 47 -20.05 8.24 -3.20
C ALA A 47 -20.51 8.16 -1.74
N GLU A 48 -21.81 7.94 -1.51
CA GLU A 48 -22.38 7.78 -0.17
C GLU A 48 -21.86 6.52 0.52
N ILE A 49 -21.93 5.38 -0.16
CA ILE A 49 -21.43 4.10 0.37
C ILE A 49 -19.93 4.19 0.71
N LYS A 50 -19.13 4.82 -0.16
CA LYS A 50 -17.70 5.01 0.09
C LYS A 50 -17.45 5.84 1.35
N ARG A 51 -18.19 6.94 1.52
CA ARG A 51 -18.09 7.81 2.71
C ARG A 51 -18.47 7.03 3.97
N ASP A 52 -19.59 6.32 3.96
CA ASP A 52 -20.08 5.61 5.14
C ASP A 52 -19.11 4.49 5.58
N LEU A 53 -18.49 3.79 4.62
CA LEU A 53 -17.43 2.81 4.91
C LEU A 53 -16.16 3.46 5.47
N ALA A 54 -15.76 4.62 4.97
CA ALA A 54 -14.62 5.36 5.52
C ALA A 54 -14.90 5.85 6.95
N GLU A 55 -16.11 6.38 7.19
CA GLU A 55 -16.58 6.81 8.51
C GLU A 55 -16.67 5.66 9.52
N GLN A 56 -16.82 4.41 9.05
CA GLN A 56 -16.69 3.24 9.90
C GLN A 56 -15.21 2.84 10.11
N MET A 57 -14.42 2.78 9.04
CA MET A 57 -13.06 2.24 9.06
C MET A 57 -12.09 3.12 9.88
N GLU A 58 -12.12 4.44 9.68
CA GLU A 58 -11.12 5.33 10.31
C GLU A 58 -11.22 5.36 11.85
N PRO A 59 -12.41 5.45 12.47
CA PRO A 59 -12.53 5.37 13.93
C PRO A 59 -12.10 4.01 14.48
N GLU A 60 -12.43 2.91 13.80
CA GLU A 60 -12.03 1.57 14.23
C GLU A 60 -10.50 1.42 14.20
N LEU A 61 -9.84 1.85 13.12
CA LEU A 61 -8.37 1.84 13.02
C LEU A 61 -7.71 2.75 14.07
N THR A 62 -8.30 3.91 14.32
CA THR A 62 -7.80 4.85 15.33
C THR A 62 -7.91 4.25 16.72
N ALA A 63 -9.02 3.61 17.05
CA ALA A 63 -9.25 2.95 18.33
C ALA A 63 -8.30 1.76 18.56
N GLN A 64 -7.92 1.05 17.49
CA GLN A 64 -6.92 -0.01 17.54
C GLN A 64 -5.49 0.51 17.66
N GLY A 65 -5.27 1.81 17.45
CA GLY A 65 -3.95 2.43 17.46
C GLY A 65 -3.12 2.10 16.22
N ASP A 66 -3.75 1.89 15.06
CA ASP A 66 -3.03 1.59 13.82
C ASP A 66 -2.04 2.72 13.47
N PRO A 67 -0.73 2.45 13.35
CA PRO A 67 0.26 3.50 13.10
C PRO A 67 0.00 4.26 11.79
N ARG A 68 -0.62 3.64 10.78
CA ARG A 68 -0.86 4.25 9.47
C ARG A 68 -1.87 5.38 9.57
N ILE A 69 -2.99 5.17 10.26
CA ILE A 69 -4.02 6.22 10.42
C ILE A 69 -3.56 7.33 11.37
N LEU A 70 -2.64 7.02 12.29
CA LEU A 70 -2.06 7.98 13.23
C LEU A 70 -0.90 8.80 12.64
N GLY A 71 -0.61 8.66 11.34
CA GLY A 71 0.49 9.37 10.69
C GLY A 71 1.89 8.89 11.10
N LYS A 72 1.98 7.67 11.65
CA LYS A 72 3.20 6.97 12.08
C LYS A 72 3.51 5.76 11.19
N GLY A 73 3.14 5.86 9.91
CA GLY A 73 3.25 4.75 8.94
C GLY A 73 4.69 4.43 8.54
N GLU A 74 5.63 5.35 8.76
CA GLU A 74 7.06 5.20 8.44
C GLU A 74 7.71 4.00 9.16
N ILE A 75 7.12 3.52 10.26
CA ILE A 75 7.58 2.32 10.97
C ILE A 75 7.59 1.08 10.06
N PHE A 76 6.70 1.00 9.07
CA PHE A 76 6.66 -0.13 8.14
C PHE A 76 7.75 -0.06 7.07
N ASP A 77 8.09 1.14 6.60
CA ASP A 77 9.14 1.36 5.61
C ASP A 77 10.53 1.17 6.20
N ASP A 78 10.71 1.58 7.46
CA ASP A 78 11.99 1.51 8.18
C ASP A 78 12.23 0.15 8.84
N HIS A 79 11.28 -0.78 8.78
CA HIS A 79 11.40 -2.08 9.44
C HIS A 79 12.64 -2.83 8.92
N PRO A 80 13.52 -3.34 9.80
CA PRO A 80 14.74 -4.00 9.39
C PRO A 80 14.46 -5.26 8.55
N ASN A 81 15.25 -5.44 7.50
CA ASN A 81 15.20 -6.65 6.67
C ASN A 81 15.87 -7.82 7.40
N GLY A 82 15.29 -9.02 7.33
CA GLY A 82 15.87 -10.21 7.95
C GLY A 82 17.23 -10.65 7.36
N ARG A 83 17.60 -10.22 6.15
CA ARG A 83 18.91 -10.52 5.50
C ARG A 83 19.90 -9.37 5.62
N ILE A 84 20.22 -9.02 6.85
CA ILE A 84 21.13 -7.91 7.20
C ILE A 84 22.52 -8.11 6.56
N ASP A 85 23.08 -9.32 6.62
CA ASP A 85 24.40 -9.65 6.07
C ASP A 85 24.50 -9.34 4.57
N ARG A 86 23.46 -9.66 3.81
CA ARG A 86 23.36 -9.36 2.38
C ARG A 86 23.27 -7.86 2.17
N GLN A 87 22.46 -7.18 2.98
CA GLN A 87 22.22 -5.74 2.84
C GLN A 87 23.49 -4.93 3.16
N GLN A 88 24.22 -5.30 4.21
CA GLN A 88 25.55 -4.74 4.55
C GLN A 88 26.54 -4.88 3.39
N LYS A 89 26.58 -6.05 2.73
CA LYS A 89 27.42 -6.27 1.54
C LYS A 89 27.01 -5.40 0.35
N VAL A 90 25.70 -5.31 0.06
CA VAL A 90 25.16 -4.51 -1.05
C VAL A 90 25.42 -3.01 -0.82
N TYR A 91 25.23 -2.53 0.40
CA TYR A 91 25.44 -1.13 0.76
C TYR A 91 26.89 -0.79 1.08
N GLN A 92 27.79 -1.78 1.09
CA GLN A 92 29.21 -1.62 1.44
C GLN A 92 29.40 -1.02 2.85
N ARG A 93 28.52 -1.40 3.79
CA ARG A 93 28.50 -0.93 5.18
C ARG A 93 28.46 -2.13 6.14
N PRO A 94 29.62 -2.69 6.52
CA PRO A 94 29.69 -3.88 7.37
C PRO A 94 29.33 -3.62 8.84
N ASP A 95 29.42 -2.36 9.28
CA ASP A 95 29.13 -1.86 10.61
C ASP A 95 27.66 -1.43 10.79
N TRP A 96 26.88 -1.40 9.71
CA TRP A 96 25.51 -0.93 9.76
C TRP A 96 24.57 -1.98 10.36
N ASP A 97 23.94 -1.61 11.47
CA ASP A 97 22.95 -2.41 12.17
C ASP A 97 21.55 -1.77 12.02
N PRO A 98 20.71 -2.27 11.10
CA PRO A 98 19.38 -1.73 10.89
C PRO A 98 18.44 -1.97 12.07
N VAL A 99 18.66 -3.01 12.87
CA VAL A 99 17.83 -3.32 14.05
C VAL A 99 18.06 -2.26 15.11
N LYS A 100 19.33 -1.97 15.39
CA LYS A 100 19.69 -0.90 16.33
C LYS A 100 19.13 0.46 15.90
N VAL A 101 19.25 0.81 14.62
CA VAL A 101 18.71 2.09 14.10
C VAL A 101 17.19 2.15 14.23
N PHE A 102 16.50 1.03 13.98
CA PHE A 102 15.06 0.93 14.14
C PHE A 102 14.66 1.09 15.62
N ASP A 103 15.32 0.38 16.53
CA ASP A 103 15.05 0.44 17.96
C ASP A 103 15.35 1.84 18.54
N GLU A 104 16.38 2.54 18.07
CA GLU A 104 16.66 3.93 18.47
C GLU A 104 15.54 4.90 18.03
N LYS A 105 14.84 4.60 16.93
CA LYS A 105 13.80 5.46 16.35
C LYS A 105 12.39 5.13 16.86
N PHE A 106 12.08 3.85 17.05
CA PHE A 106 10.72 3.36 17.34
C PHE A 106 10.64 2.45 18.58
N GLY A 107 11.77 2.19 19.25
CA GLY A 107 11.81 1.39 20.46
C GLY A 107 10.98 1.99 21.61
N PRO A 108 10.71 1.17 22.65
CA PRO A 108 9.93 1.60 23.82
C PRO A 108 10.59 2.70 24.65
#